data_AF-A0AA86T0A3-F1
#
_entry.id   AF-A0AA86T0A3-F1
#
_cell.length_a   1.000
_cell.length_b   1.000
_cell.length_c   1.000
_cell.angle_alpha   90.00
_cell.angle_beta   90.00
_cell.angle_gamma   90.00
#
_symmetry.space_group_name_H-M   'P 1'
#
loop_
_entity.id
_entity.type
_entity.pdbx_description
1 polymer ?
#
loop_
_entity_poly.entity_id
_entity_poly.type
_entity_poly.pdbx_seq_one_letter_code
_entity_poly.pdbx_strand_id
1 'polypeptide(L)'
;MANTVVEIFSQFYENWTGKLEEILQKLLQVSNQRTEVVKTEQELQALVSTVTSHLKEYYTTKWAAARADALIFFSPTWLNPLENAQLWVTGWKPSTVFRLVDNLKKGDVLVMTEDQEKKTEELKKRIRMEEEKVEREMERQQVAMADRKMVELAKFTNRLRSAGGAGGDKADAVAKVAVSEVIGELERIMKASDCVRLKTLKGVLDLLTPMQSVDFLAANITTQLRLKQWGKKKKKDDMAEADETAINVNQDNAGEWRSYGSVDIREEFKGKCEKRNGLNGGARWCVIEGPRLRKHEQSET
;
A
#
# COMPACT_ATOMS: atom_id res chain seq x y z
N MET A 1 5.80 -4.99 23.95
CA MET A 1 7.01 -4.32 23.43
C MET A 1 6.64 -3.70 22.10
N ALA A 2 6.98 -2.43 21.89
CA ALA A 2 6.78 -1.79 20.60
C ALA A 2 7.67 -2.48 19.55
N ASN A 3 7.15 -2.67 18.34
CA ASN A 3 7.89 -3.27 17.24
C ASN A 3 8.91 -2.23 16.75
N THR A 4 10.20 -2.46 17.01
CA THR A 4 11.29 -1.53 16.66
C THR A 4 11.32 -1.20 15.16
N VAL A 5 10.94 -2.14 14.28
CA VAL A 5 10.87 -1.88 12.83
C VAL A 5 9.75 -0.89 12.52
N VAL A 6 8.60 -1.01 13.21
CA VAL A 6 7.49 -0.06 13.08
C VAL A 6 7.93 1.34 13.52
N GLU A 7 8.60 1.48 14.66
CA GLU A 7 9.04 2.78 15.17
C GLU A 7 10.02 3.47 14.20
N ILE A 8 11.05 2.74 13.75
CA ILE A 8 12.05 3.23 12.80
C ILE A 8 11.39 3.65 11.48
N PHE A 9 10.51 2.81 10.93
CA PHE A 9 9.86 3.13 9.66
C PHE A 9 8.86 4.28 9.80
N SER A 10 8.17 4.38 10.94
CA SER A 10 7.25 5.50 11.22
C SER A 10 7.99 6.83 11.24
N GLN A 11 9.12 6.90 11.95
CA GLN A 11 9.96 8.09 11.99
C GLN A 11 10.53 8.44 10.60
N PHE A 12 11.00 7.44 9.86
CA PHE A 12 11.42 7.61 8.48
C PHE A 12 10.29 8.19 7.61
N TYR A 13 9.09 7.63 7.71
CA TYR A 13 7.93 8.04 6.92
C TYR A 13 7.49 9.48 7.20
N GLU A 14 7.54 9.91 8.47
CA GLU A 14 7.27 11.29 8.86
C GLU A 14 8.27 12.26 8.24
N ASN A 15 9.57 11.98 8.38
CA ASN A 15 10.64 12.79 7.79
C ASN A 15 10.56 12.82 6.26
N TRP A 16 10.26 11.67 5.64
CA TRP A 16 10.08 11.54 4.21
C TRP A 16 8.87 12.35 3.71
N THR A 17 7.78 12.38 4.48
CA THR A 17 6.60 13.21 4.18
C THR A 17 6.94 14.69 4.27
N GLY A 18 7.68 15.13 5.30
CA GLY A 18 8.08 16.53 5.44
C GLY A 18 8.90 17.03 4.25
N LYS A 19 9.90 16.24 3.81
CA LYS A 19 10.66 16.53 2.58
C LYS A 19 9.76 16.54 1.33
N LEU A 20 8.75 15.68 1.27
CA LEU A 20 7.80 15.65 0.15
C LEU A 20 6.97 16.95 0.07
N GLU A 21 6.60 17.52 1.22
CA GLU A 21 5.91 18.82 1.31
C GLU A 21 6.81 19.96 0.78
N GLU A 22 8.10 19.97 1.14
CA GLU A 22 9.07 20.95 0.61
C GLU A 22 9.25 20.84 -0.91
N ILE A 23 9.38 19.60 -1.41
CA ILE A 23 9.46 19.33 -2.86
C ILE A 23 8.19 19.81 -3.57
N LEU A 24 7.02 19.58 -2.97
CA LEU A 24 5.75 20.05 -3.53
C LEU A 24 5.73 21.58 -3.67
N GLN A 25 6.20 22.33 -2.68
CA GLN A 25 6.25 23.80 -2.77
C GLN A 25 7.08 24.27 -3.97
N LYS A 26 8.23 23.62 -4.22
CA LYS A 26 9.08 23.92 -5.39
C LYS A 26 8.36 23.60 -6.71
N LEU A 27 7.67 22.46 -6.79
CA LEU A 27 6.89 22.09 -7.98
C LEU A 27 5.75 23.08 -8.26
N LEU A 28 5.00 23.47 -7.22
CA LEU A 28 3.91 24.43 -7.34
C LEU A 28 4.41 25.82 -7.73
N GLN A 29 5.55 26.25 -7.18
CA GLN A 29 6.17 27.53 -7.56
C GLN A 29 6.47 27.55 -9.07
N VAL A 30 7.11 26.50 -9.60
CA VAL A 30 7.44 26.40 -11.03
C VAL A 30 6.18 26.30 -11.88
N SER A 31 5.17 25.54 -11.45
CA SER A 31 3.89 25.40 -12.17
C SER A 31 3.14 26.74 -12.25
N ASN A 32 3.08 27.50 -11.15
CA ASN A 32 2.38 28.78 -11.08
C ASN A 32 3.11 29.91 -11.83
N GLN A 33 4.45 29.87 -11.87
CA GLN A 33 5.28 30.89 -12.53
C GLN A 33 5.50 30.63 -14.03
N ARG A 34 4.76 29.68 -14.63
CA ARG A 34 4.88 29.27 -16.04
C ARG A 34 4.87 30.45 -17.03
N THR A 35 4.12 31.51 -16.73
CA THR A 35 3.98 32.69 -17.59
C THR A 35 4.97 33.82 -17.27
N GLU A 36 5.65 33.77 -16.13
CA GLU A 36 6.48 34.86 -15.61
C GLU A 36 7.99 34.57 -15.74
N VAL A 37 8.39 33.32 -15.55
CA VAL A 37 9.80 32.90 -15.57
C VAL A 37 9.94 31.69 -16.48
N VAL A 38 10.63 31.86 -17.60
CA VAL A 38 11.00 30.74 -18.48
C VAL A 38 12.09 29.94 -17.80
N LYS A 39 11.71 28.82 -17.17
CA LYS A 39 12.66 27.82 -16.67
C LYS A 39 13.28 27.06 -17.83
N THR A 40 14.57 26.81 -17.72
CA THR A 40 15.29 25.99 -18.69
C THR A 40 14.85 24.53 -18.56
N GLU A 41 14.92 23.79 -19.66
CA GLU A 41 14.59 22.36 -19.66
C GLU A 41 15.43 21.57 -18.64
N GLN A 42 16.70 21.96 -18.46
CA GLN A 42 17.61 21.36 -17.48
C GLN A 42 17.15 21.58 -16.04
N GLU A 43 16.66 22.78 -15.70
CA GLU A 43 16.11 23.05 -14.36
C GLU A 43 14.85 22.20 -14.09
N LEU A 44 13.97 22.05 -15.08
CA LEU A 44 12.77 21.22 -14.97
C LEU A 44 13.14 19.74 -14.78
N GLN A 45 14.11 19.25 -15.57
CA GLN A 45 14.62 17.88 -15.44
C GLN A 45 15.29 17.64 -14.08
N ALA A 46 16.03 18.61 -13.54
CA ALA A 46 16.62 18.52 -12.21
C ALA A 46 15.55 18.41 -11.11
N LEU A 47 14.43 19.12 -11.26
CA LEU A 47 13.31 19.05 -10.33
C LEU A 47 12.59 17.69 -10.40
N VAL A 48 12.34 17.16 -11.61
CA VAL A 48 11.81 15.81 -11.81
C VAL A 48 12.77 14.75 -11.22
N SER A 49 14.08 14.94 -11.40
CA SER A 49 15.11 14.06 -10.83
C SER A 49 15.11 14.07 -9.29
N THR A 50 14.88 15.25 -8.69
CA THR A 50 14.72 15.39 -7.23
C THR A 50 13.55 14.55 -6.73
N VAL A 51 12.38 14.64 -7.38
CA VAL A 51 11.18 13.88 -7.00
C VAL A 51 11.41 12.37 -7.17
N THR A 52 11.97 11.95 -8.30
CA THR A 52 12.22 10.52 -8.57
C THR A 52 13.26 9.93 -7.64
N SER A 53 14.28 10.70 -7.25
CA SER A 53 15.25 10.30 -6.22
C SER A 53 14.60 10.14 -4.85
N HIS A 54 13.70 11.06 -4.47
CA HIS A 54 12.93 10.98 -3.22
C HIS A 54 12.00 9.74 -3.18
N LEU A 55 11.36 9.41 -4.31
CA LEU A 55 10.58 8.17 -4.44
C LEU A 55 11.47 6.92 -4.36
N LYS A 56 12.66 6.95 -4.96
CA LYS A 56 13.62 5.85 -4.89
C LYS A 56 14.06 5.59 -3.45
N GLU A 57 14.32 6.64 -2.67
CA GLU A 57 14.63 6.54 -1.24
C GLU A 57 13.50 5.79 -0.49
N TYR A 58 12.25 6.19 -0.70
CA TYR A 58 11.09 5.53 -0.07
C TYR A 58 11.05 4.03 -0.32
N TYR A 59 11.09 3.59 -1.58
CA TYR A 59 10.97 2.16 -1.89
C TYR A 59 12.22 1.37 -1.48
N THR A 60 13.41 1.96 -1.54
CA THR A 60 14.63 1.31 -1.06
C THR A 60 14.56 1.05 0.44
N THR A 61 14.14 2.06 1.22
CA THR A 61 13.96 1.92 2.68
C THR A 61 12.82 0.96 3.01
N LYS A 62 11.68 1.05 2.32
CA LYS A 62 10.55 0.12 2.47
C LYS A 62 10.97 -1.33 2.25
N TRP A 63 11.68 -1.61 1.16
CA TRP A 63 12.12 -2.97 0.84
C TRP A 63 13.20 -3.49 1.80
N ALA A 64 14.04 -2.62 2.36
CA ALA A 64 14.98 -3.00 3.40
C ALA A 64 14.26 -3.37 4.70
N ALA A 65 13.30 -2.55 5.14
CA ALA A 65 12.49 -2.82 6.33
C ALA A 65 11.63 -4.08 6.19
N ALA A 66 11.08 -4.34 5.00
CA ALA A 66 10.26 -5.51 4.75
C ALA A 66 11.01 -6.85 4.85
N ARG A 67 12.34 -6.84 4.69
CA ARG A 67 13.16 -8.04 4.96
C ARG A 67 13.21 -8.39 6.44
N ALA A 68 13.05 -7.40 7.32
CA ALA A 68 13.00 -7.61 8.76
C ALA A 68 11.56 -7.95 9.20
N ASP A 69 10.58 -7.20 8.71
CA ASP A 69 9.17 -7.44 8.97
C ASP A 69 8.31 -6.91 7.82
N ALA A 70 7.73 -7.79 7.01
CA ALA A 70 6.88 -7.39 5.89
C ALA A 70 5.44 -7.06 6.33
N LEU A 71 4.97 -7.59 7.47
CA LEU A 71 3.57 -7.52 7.88
C LEU A 71 3.17 -6.09 8.27
N ILE A 72 4.12 -5.30 8.75
CA ILE A 72 3.90 -3.90 9.13
C ILE A 72 3.38 -3.05 7.97
N PHE A 73 3.64 -3.45 6.72
CA PHE A 73 3.20 -2.70 5.54
C PHE A 73 1.79 -3.03 5.07
N PHE A 74 1.23 -4.17 5.51
CA PHE A 74 -0.15 -4.57 5.22
C PHE A 74 -1.15 -3.99 6.22
N SER A 75 -0.66 -3.51 7.37
CA SER A 75 -1.46 -2.83 8.40
C SER A 75 -0.66 -1.70 9.07
N PRO A 76 -0.23 -0.69 8.30
CA PRO A 76 0.68 0.33 8.80
C PRO A 76 0.02 1.22 9.84
N THR A 77 0.58 1.22 11.05
CA THR A 77 0.08 2.00 12.19
C THR A 77 0.43 3.49 12.11
N TRP A 78 1.40 3.86 11.27
CA TRP A 78 1.80 5.25 11.01
C TRP A 78 0.91 5.96 9.98
N LEU A 79 -0.01 5.25 9.34
CA LEU A 79 -1.02 5.84 8.45
C LEU A 79 -2.31 6.10 9.20
N ASN A 80 -3.01 7.18 8.82
CA ASN A 80 -4.34 7.44 9.37
C ASN A 80 -5.40 6.48 8.75
N PRO A 81 -6.60 6.33 9.35
CA PRO A 81 -7.62 5.40 8.85
C PRO A 81 -8.04 5.64 7.39
N LEU A 82 -8.10 6.90 6.94
CA LEU A 82 -8.42 7.24 5.55
C LEU A 82 -7.30 6.83 4.59
N GLU A 83 -6.04 7.04 4.98
CA GLU A 83 -4.87 6.55 4.22
C GLU A 83 -4.90 5.01 4.13
N ASN A 84 -5.18 4.33 5.25
CA ASN A 84 -5.30 2.87 5.30
C ASN A 84 -6.42 2.33 4.39
N ALA A 85 -7.58 2.99 4.36
CA ALA A 85 -8.71 2.59 3.53
C ALA A 85 -8.44 2.72 2.01
N GLN A 86 -7.43 3.49 1.60
CA GLN A 86 -7.05 3.66 0.19
C GLN A 86 -5.90 2.74 -0.25
N LEU A 87 -5.39 1.89 0.65
CA LEU A 87 -4.31 0.97 0.30
C LEU A 87 -4.79 -0.12 -0.66
N TRP A 88 -4.01 -0.30 -1.72
CA TRP A 88 -4.00 -1.47 -2.57
C TRP A 88 -2.74 -2.26 -2.26
N VAL A 89 -2.88 -3.43 -1.64
CA VAL A 89 -1.77 -4.23 -1.10
C VAL A 89 -1.05 -3.50 0.05
N THR A 90 -0.08 -2.63 -0.25
CA THR A 90 0.74 -1.89 0.75
C THR A 90 1.04 -0.44 0.32
N GLY A 91 0.20 0.14 -0.55
CA GLY A 91 0.36 1.52 -1.03
C GLY A 91 -0.77 1.92 -1.99
N TRP A 92 -0.61 3.02 -2.71
CA TRP A 92 -1.64 3.50 -3.66
C TRP A 92 -1.83 2.54 -4.85
N LYS A 93 -3.03 2.53 -5.44
CA LYS A 93 -3.35 1.72 -6.62
C LYS A 93 -2.85 2.40 -7.91
N PRO A 94 -1.97 1.76 -8.72
CA PRO A 94 -1.41 2.33 -9.95
C PRO A 94 -2.41 2.99 -10.91
N SER A 95 -3.59 2.41 -11.10
CA SER A 95 -4.61 2.92 -12.02
C SER A 95 -5.20 4.28 -11.62
N THR A 96 -5.03 4.70 -10.36
CA THR A 96 -5.47 6.03 -9.91
C THR A 96 -4.67 7.17 -10.56
N VAL A 97 -3.43 6.91 -10.98
CA VAL A 97 -2.60 7.87 -11.72
C VAL A 97 -3.24 8.25 -13.05
N PHE A 98 -3.83 7.31 -13.78
CA PHE A 98 -4.48 7.62 -15.06
C PHE A 98 -5.77 8.43 -14.86
N ARG A 99 -6.51 8.20 -13.77
CA ARG A 99 -7.64 9.08 -13.42
C ARG A 99 -7.18 10.51 -13.14
N LEU A 100 -6.03 10.67 -12.49
CA LEU A 100 -5.43 11.98 -12.26
C LEU A 100 -5.03 12.65 -13.58
N VAL A 101 -4.35 11.92 -14.48
CA VAL A 101 -4.02 12.42 -15.83
C VAL A 101 -5.29 12.86 -16.57
N ASP A 102 -6.33 12.02 -16.58
CA ASP A 102 -7.61 12.34 -17.21
C ASP A 102 -8.26 13.61 -16.62
N ASN A 103 -8.14 13.82 -15.30
CA ASN A 103 -8.65 15.03 -14.65
C ASN A 103 -7.82 16.28 -14.97
N LEU A 104 -6.50 16.16 -15.04
CA LEU A 104 -5.61 17.28 -15.40
C LEU A 104 -5.81 17.73 -16.84
N LYS A 105 -6.09 16.78 -17.75
CA LYS A 105 -6.47 17.07 -19.13
C LYS A 105 -7.78 17.85 -19.19
N LYS A 106 -8.81 17.40 -18.46
CA LYS A 106 -10.13 18.06 -18.42
C LYS A 106 -10.08 19.48 -17.84
N GLY A 107 -9.10 19.75 -16.97
CA GLY A 107 -8.89 21.08 -16.39
C GLY A 107 -7.92 21.96 -17.17
N ASP A 108 -7.52 21.57 -18.39
CA ASP A 108 -6.54 22.26 -19.24
C ASP A 108 -5.16 22.52 -18.59
N VAL A 109 -4.85 21.82 -17.49
CA VAL A 109 -3.56 21.92 -16.80
C VAL A 109 -2.49 21.14 -17.58
N LEU A 110 -2.88 19.95 -18.08
CA LEU A 110 -1.99 19.04 -18.80
C LEU A 110 -2.45 18.91 -20.26
N VAL A 111 -1.90 19.75 -21.13
CA VAL A 111 -2.15 19.69 -22.58
C VAL A 111 -1.26 18.59 -23.18
N MET A 112 -1.85 17.54 -23.73
CA MET A 112 -1.12 16.40 -24.34
C MET A 112 -1.33 16.36 -25.85
N THR A 113 -0.32 15.87 -26.58
CA THR A 113 -0.48 15.58 -28.02
C THR A 113 -1.26 14.29 -28.24
N GLU A 114 -1.87 14.12 -29.41
CA GLU A 114 -2.61 12.90 -29.76
C GLU A 114 -1.76 11.62 -29.62
N ASP A 115 -0.47 11.69 -29.97
CA ASP A 115 0.48 10.58 -29.78
C ASP A 115 0.73 10.28 -28.30
N GLN A 116 0.91 11.31 -27.45
CA GLN A 116 1.04 11.14 -26.01
C GLN A 116 -0.21 10.50 -25.41
N GLU A 117 -1.40 10.90 -25.85
CA GLU A 117 -2.67 10.33 -25.39
C GLU A 117 -2.81 8.86 -25.76
N LYS A 118 -2.54 8.51 -27.02
CA LYS A 118 -2.58 7.12 -27.50
C LYS A 118 -1.63 6.23 -26.69
N LYS A 119 -0.38 6.66 -26.50
CA LYS A 119 0.62 5.93 -25.71
C LYS A 119 0.23 5.82 -24.23
N THR A 120 -0.44 6.84 -23.69
CA THR A 120 -0.95 6.82 -22.31
C THR A 120 -2.04 5.76 -22.14
N GLU A 121 -2.96 5.62 -23.09
CA GLU A 121 -3.99 4.58 -23.06
C GLU A 121 -3.41 3.16 -23.21
N GLU A 122 -2.37 2.99 -24.04
CA GLU A 122 -1.61 1.73 -24.12
C GLU A 122 -0.91 1.40 -22.79
N LEU A 123 -0.29 2.40 -22.15
CA LEU A 123 0.33 2.24 -20.83
C LEU A 123 -0.71 1.88 -19.76
N LYS A 124 -1.86 2.56 -19.74
CA LYS A 124 -2.99 2.30 -18.82
C LYS A 124 -3.47 0.85 -18.90
N LYS A 125 -3.68 0.34 -20.11
CA LYS A 125 -4.05 -1.08 -20.34
C LYS A 125 -2.98 -2.03 -19.81
N ARG A 126 -1.70 -1.74 -20.07
CA ARG A 126 -0.57 -2.55 -19.60
C ARG A 126 -0.48 -2.59 -18.08
N ILE A 127 -0.59 -1.44 -17.42
CA ILE A 127 -0.55 -1.34 -15.96
C ILE A 127 -1.73 -2.07 -15.33
N ARG A 128 -2.94 -1.96 -15.90
CA ARG A 128 -4.10 -2.70 -15.43
C ARG A 128 -3.87 -4.22 -15.43
N MET A 129 -3.28 -4.76 -16.50
CA MET A 129 -2.93 -6.19 -16.55
C MET A 129 -1.90 -6.60 -15.48
N GLU A 130 -0.94 -5.72 -15.15
CA GLU A 130 0.03 -5.98 -14.09
C GLU A 130 -0.60 -5.89 -12.70
N GLU A 131 -1.53 -4.94 -12.46
CA GLU A 131 -2.35 -4.89 -11.23
C GLU A 131 -3.13 -6.20 -11.05
N GLU A 132 -3.83 -6.65 -12.08
CA GLU A 132 -4.62 -7.89 -12.05
C GLU A 132 -3.75 -9.13 -11.78
N LYS A 133 -2.47 -9.13 -12.21
CA LYS A 133 -1.52 -10.21 -11.86
C LYS A 133 -1.18 -10.21 -10.36
N VAL A 134 -0.92 -9.02 -9.79
CA VAL A 134 -0.62 -8.87 -8.36
C VAL A 134 -1.82 -9.26 -7.51
N GLU A 135 -3.02 -8.83 -7.90
CA GLU A 135 -4.28 -9.17 -7.21
C GLU A 135 -4.53 -10.68 -7.21
N ARG A 136 -4.31 -11.36 -8.36
CA ARG A 136 -4.42 -12.83 -8.44
C ARG A 136 -3.40 -13.56 -7.57
N GLU A 137 -2.17 -13.05 -7.44
CA GLU A 137 -1.19 -13.68 -6.56
C GLU A 137 -1.58 -13.51 -5.09
N MET A 138 -2.06 -12.32 -4.70
CA MET A 138 -2.58 -12.08 -3.36
C MET A 138 -3.76 -13.00 -3.03
N GLU A 139 -4.70 -13.17 -3.96
CA GLU A 139 -5.83 -14.10 -3.81
C GLU A 139 -5.35 -15.55 -3.61
N ARG A 140 -4.41 -16.02 -4.44
CA ARG A 140 -3.82 -17.36 -4.31
C ARG A 140 -3.21 -17.58 -2.93
N GLN A 141 -2.50 -16.58 -2.41
CA GLN A 141 -1.91 -16.68 -1.07
C GLN A 141 -2.94 -16.70 0.04
N GLN A 142 -4.01 -15.91 -0.08
CA GLN A 142 -5.11 -15.93 0.88
C GLN A 142 -5.80 -17.30 0.94
N VAL A 143 -6.03 -17.93 -0.23
CA VAL A 143 -6.58 -19.28 -0.32
C VAL A 143 -5.62 -20.29 0.31
N ALA A 144 -4.33 -20.27 -0.07
CA ALA A 144 -3.33 -21.18 0.48
C ALA A 144 -3.20 -21.06 2.01
N MET A 145 -3.28 -19.84 2.56
CA MET A 145 -3.29 -19.61 4.01
C MET A 145 -4.54 -20.21 4.67
N ALA A 146 -5.72 -20.05 4.07
CA ALA A 146 -6.97 -20.62 4.59
C ALA A 146 -6.93 -22.15 4.59
N ASP A 147 -6.44 -22.76 3.51
CA ASP A 147 -6.28 -24.22 3.40
C ASP A 147 -5.33 -24.76 4.47
N ARG A 148 -4.19 -24.10 4.69
CA ARG A 148 -3.25 -24.46 5.77
C ARG A 148 -3.90 -24.39 7.14
N LYS A 149 -4.67 -23.33 7.44
CA LYS A 149 -5.42 -23.20 8.70
C LYS A 149 -6.45 -24.32 8.87
N MET A 150 -7.18 -24.68 7.81
CA MET A 150 -8.14 -25.79 7.84
C MET A 150 -7.46 -27.14 8.12
N VAL A 151 -6.31 -27.40 7.50
CA VAL A 151 -5.52 -28.61 7.74
C VAL A 151 -5.03 -28.69 9.19
N GLU A 152 -4.54 -27.58 9.75
CA GLU A 152 -4.10 -27.56 11.16
C GLU A 152 -5.26 -27.75 12.14
N LEU A 153 -6.43 -27.18 11.86
CA LEU A 153 -7.66 -27.43 12.63
C LEU A 153 -8.09 -28.91 12.57
N ALA A 154 -8.01 -29.54 11.39
CA ALA A 154 -8.30 -30.96 11.23
C ALA A 154 -7.34 -31.86 12.00
N LYS A 155 -6.02 -31.56 11.94
CA LYS A 155 -5.00 -32.26 12.74
C LYS A 155 -5.22 -32.06 14.24
N PHE A 156 -5.57 -30.86 14.68
CA PHE A 156 -5.89 -30.58 16.09
C PHE A 156 -7.10 -31.39 16.57
N THR A 157 -8.16 -31.46 15.76
CA THR A 157 -9.36 -32.26 16.04
C THR A 157 -9.02 -33.75 16.13
N ASN A 158 -8.20 -34.27 15.23
CA ASN A 158 -7.75 -35.66 15.26
C ASN A 158 -6.84 -35.97 16.46
N ARG A 159 -5.99 -35.02 16.89
CA ARG A 159 -5.15 -35.12 18.10
C ARG A 159 -6.00 -35.15 19.37
N LEU A 160 -7.03 -34.31 19.47
CA LEU A 160 -8.01 -34.35 20.56
C LEU A 160 -8.76 -35.69 20.63
N ARG A 161 -9.02 -36.31 19.46
CA ARG A 161 -9.67 -37.62 19.36
C ARG A 161 -8.75 -38.80 19.67
N SER A 162 -7.42 -38.64 19.61
CA SER A 162 -6.45 -39.75 19.75
C SER A 162 -5.75 -39.85 21.11
N ALA A 163 -5.91 -38.87 22.01
CA ALA A 163 -5.41 -38.82 23.40
C ALA A 163 -3.87 -38.98 23.61
N GLY A 164 -3.31 -38.23 24.58
CA GLY A 164 -1.91 -38.39 25.05
C GLY A 164 -0.95 -37.29 24.58
N GLY A 165 -0.88 -36.19 25.35
CA GLY A 165 -0.05 -35.02 25.06
C GLY A 165 1.45 -35.30 25.14
N ALA A 166 2.15 -35.21 24.01
CA ALA A 166 3.62 -35.09 23.94
C ALA A 166 4.11 -34.41 22.64
N GLY A 167 3.25 -33.71 21.90
CA GLY A 167 3.55 -33.21 20.54
C GLY A 167 3.77 -31.70 20.39
N GLY A 168 3.79 -30.94 21.49
CA GLY A 168 3.74 -29.46 21.48
C GLY A 168 4.90 -28.79 20.72
N ASP A 169 6.14 -29.18 21.01
CA ASP A 169 7.33 -28.49 20.46
C ASP A 169 7.53 -28.71 18.95
N LYS A 170 7.21 -29.90 18.45
CA LYS A 170 7.26 -30.18 17.00
C LYS A 170 6.16 -29.44 16.24
N ALA A 171 4.99 -29.27 16.84
CA ALA A 171 3.89 -28.50 16.24
C ALA A 171 4.22 -27.00 16.17
N ASP A 172 4.85 -26.44 17.22
CA ASP A 172 5.29 -25.04 17.25
C ASP A 172 6.39 -24.74 16.20
N ALA A 173 7.38 -25.63 16.06
CA ALA A 173 8.42 -25.49 15.03
C ALA A 173 7.84 -25.51 13.60
N VAL A 174 6.91 -26.44 13.30
CA VAL A 174 6.25 -26.53 11.99
C VAL A 174 5.38 -25.30 11.73
N ALA A 175 4.66 -24.79 12.73
CA ALA A 175 3.87 -23.57 12.61
C ALA A 175 4.75 -22.35 12.31
N LYS A 176 5.90 -22.21 12.97
CA LYS A 176 6.87 -21.13 12.70
C LYS A 176 7.39 -21.15 11.26
N VAL A 177 7.73 -22.33 10.74
CA VAL A 177 8.17 -22.48 9.34
C VAL A 177 7.05 -22.08 8.37
N ALA A 178 5.83 -22.57 8.59
CA ALA A 178 4.68 -22.24 7.74
C ALA A 178 4.34 -20.74 7.74
N VAL A 179 4.47 -20.06 8.88
CA VAL A 179 4.29 -18.61 9.00
C VAL A 179 5.40 -17.85 8.27
N SER A 180 6.66 -18.29 8.39
CA SER A 180 7.79 -17.65 7.70
C SER A 180 7.66 -17.72 6.17
N GLU A 181 7.13 -18.81 5.63
CA GLU A 181 6.88 -18.97 4.20
C GLU A 181 5.81 -18.00 3.70
N VAL A 182 4.71 -17.86 4.46
CA VAL A 182 3.64 -16.90 4.18
C VAL A 182 4.17 -15.47 4.19
N ILE A 183 4.95 -15.10 5.21
CA ILE A 183 5.56 -13.77 5.29
C ILE A 183 6.49 -13.51 4.10
N GLY A 184 7.31 -14.49 3.72
CA GLY A 184 8.19 -14.39 2.57
C GLY A 184 7.43 -14.19 1.25
N GLU A 185 6.27 -14.81 1.08
CA GLU A 185 5.44 -14.62 -0.11
C GLU A 185 4.69 -13.28 -0.10
N LEU A 186 4.22 -12.82 1.06
CA LEU A 186 3.67 -11.47 1.22
C LEU A 186 4.73 -10.41 0.91
N GLU A 187 5.99 -10.61 1.30
CA GLU A 187 7.12 -9.75 0.91
C GLU A 187 7.30 -9.69 -0.61
N ARG A 188 7.18 -10.84 -1.30
CA ARG A 188 7.25 -10.90 -2.78
C ARG A 188 6.10 -10.15 -3.44
N ILE A 189 4.87 -10.37 -2.99
CA ILE A 189 3.67 -9.66 -3.49
C ILE A 189 3.82 -8.15 -3.26
N MET A 190 4.29 -7.75 -2.07
CA MET A 190 4.54 -6.35 -1.74
C MET A 190 5.51 -5.72 -2.75
N LYS A 191 6.67 -6.35 -2.98
CA LYS A 191 7.67 -5.86 -3.95
C LYS A 191 7.12 -5.84 -5.38
N ALA A 192 6.37 -6.86 -5.79
CA ALA A 192 5.71 -6.88 -7.09
C ALA A 192 4.75 -5.69 -7.26
N SER A 193 3.94 -5.40 -6.24
CA SER A 193 3.02 -4.25 -6.23
C SER A 193 3.76 -2.92 -6.32
N ASP A 194 4.88 -2.77 -5.59
CA ASP A 194 5.73 -1.58 -5.64
C ASP A 194 6.42 -1.41 -7.00
N CYS A 195 6.84 -2.51 -7.63
CA CYS A 195 7.35 -2.49 -9.00
C CYS A 195 6.30 -1.98 -9.99
N VAL A 196 5.02 -2.36 -9.87
CA VAL A 196 3.96 -1.80 -10.73
C VAL A 196 3.82 -0.30 -10.50
N ARG A 197 3.85 0.19 -9.26
CA ARG A 197 3.84 1.64 -8.95
C ARG A 197 4.98 2.40 -9.62
N LEU A 198 6.20 1.87 -9.51
CA LEU A 198 7.39 2.46 -10.11
C LEU A 198 7.32 2.46 -11.64
N LYS A 199 6.87 1.34 -12.25
CA LYS A 199 6.65 1.24 -13.70
C LYS A 199 5.62 2.26 -14.19
N THR A 200 4.55 2.49 -13.42
CA THR A 200 3.52 3.47 -13.76
C THR A 200 4.05 4.89 -13.74
N LEU A 201 4.71 5.30 -12.65
CA LEU A 201 5.28 6.64 -12.56
C LEU A 201 6.33 6.88 -13.64
N LYS A 202 7.26 5.92 -13.83
CA LYS A 202 8.25 6.00 -14.89
C LYS A 202 7.59 6.10 -16.27
N GLY A 203 6.63 5.22 -16.55
CA GLY A 203 5.95 5.17 -17.84
C GLY A 203 5.21 6.48 -18.16
N VAL A 204 4.56 7.10 -17.17
CA VAL A 204 3.93 8.43 -17.37
C VAL A 204 5.00 9.49 -17.62
N LEU A 205 6.05 9.56 -16.80
CA LEU A 205 7.11 10.56 -16.95
C LEU A 205 7.87 10.44 -18.28
N ASP A 206 8.10 9.22 -18.78
CA ASP A 206 8.73 8.98 -20.09
C ASP A 206 7.89 9.50 -21.27
N LEU A 207 6.57 9.64 -21.08
CA LEU A 207 5.65 10.14 -22.12
C LEU A 207 5.49 11.66 -22.09
N LEU A 208 5.78 12.29 -20.96
CA LEU A 208 5.53 13.72 -20.73
C LEU A 208 6.79 14.55 -21.01
N THR A 209 6.60 15.80 -21.43
CA THR A 209 7.67 16.79 -21.44
C THR A 209 8.08 17.15 -20.01
N PRO A 210 9.25 17.77 -19.78
CA PRO A 210 9.68 18.13 -18.44
C PRO A 210 8.68 19.06 -17.70
N MET A 211 8.05 20.00 -18.41
CA MET A 211 7.06 20.88 -17.79
C MET A 211 5.75 20.15 -17.46
N GLN A 212 5.26 19.30 -18.37
CA GLN A 212 4.10 18.44 -18.11
C GLN A 212 4.36 17.49 -16.91
N SER A 213 5.58 16.99 -16.80
CA SER A 213 6.02 16.16 -15.67
C SER A 213 5.96 16.92 -14.35
N VAL A 214 6.37 18.20 -14.33
CA VAL A 214 6.27 19.05 -13.14
C VAL A 214 4.81 19.20 -12.69
N ASP A 215 3.88 19.52 -13.60
CA ASP A 215 2.47 19.66 -13.24
C ASP A 215 1.87 18.34 -12.75
N PHE A 216 2.16 17.25 -13.46
CA PHE A 216 1.70 15.93 -13.09
C PHE A 216 2.19 15.54 -11.68
N LEU A 217 3.47 15.74 -11.39
CA LEU A 217 4.06 15.44 -10.08
C LEU A 217 3.50 16.36 -9.00
N ALA A 218 3.31 17.65 -9.27
CA ALA A 218 2.68 18.59 -8.34
C ALA A 218 1.28 18.12 -7.95
N ALA A 219 0.46 17.76 -8.93
CA ALA A 219 -0.90 17.29 -8.72
C ALA A 219 -0.94 15.91 -8.02
N ASN A 220 -0.02 15.01 -8.38
CA ASN A 220 0.07 13.68 -7.79
C ASN A 220 0.44 13.77 -6.30
N ILE A 221 1.48 14.53 -5.97
CA ILE A 221 1.93 14.74 -4.60
C ILE A 221 0.89 15.50 -3.79
N THR A 222 0.26 16.53 -4.38
CA THR A 222 -0.85 17.24 -3.74
C THR A 222 -1.99 16.30 -3.35
N THR A 223 -2.37 15.38 -4.24
CA THR A 223 -3.44 14.41 -3.99
C THR A 223 -3.09 13.50 -2.81
N GLN A 224 -1.85 12.99 -2.77
CA GLN A 224 -1.37 12.14 -1.68
C GLN A 224 -1.37 12.89 -0.33
N LEU A 225 -0.86 14.12 -0.30
CA LEU A 225 -0.80 14.92 0.93
C LEU A 225 -2.19 15.39 1.41
N ARG A 226 -3.14 15.66 0.50
CA ARG A 226 -4.52 16.00 0.86
C ARG A 226 -5.22 14.86 1.60
N LEU A 227 -5.03 13.61 1.18
CA LEU A 227 -5.57 12.44 1.89
C LEU A 227 -5.06 12.39 3.34
N LYS A 228 -3.77 12.68 3.54
CA LYS A 228 -3.16 12.75 4.87
C LYS A 228 -3.76 13.87 5.73
N GLN A 229 -3.94 15.06 5.14
CA GLN A 229 -4.52 16.21 5.84
C GLN A 229 -5.99 15.99 6.22
N TRP A 230 -6.80 15.39 5.34
CA TRP A 230 -8.20 15.08 5.63
C TRP A 230 -8.35 14.08 6.77
N GLY A 231 -7.50 13.05 6.81
CA GLY A 231 -7.49 12.11 7.94
C GLY A 231 -7.12 12.76 9.27
N LYS A 232 -6.19 13.73 9.27
CA LYS A 232 -5.84 14.51 10.48
C LYS A 232 -6.96 15.42 10.95
N LYS A 233 -7.70 16.07 10.04
CA LYS A 233 -8.84 16.95 10.38
C LYS A 233 -9.96 16.16 11.05
N LYS A 234 -10.38 15.05 10.43
CA LYS A 234 -11.44 14.20 10.99
C LYS A 234 -11.11 13.69 12.39
N LYS A 235 -9.85 13.31 12.66
CA LYS A 235 -9.42 12.93 14.02
C LYS A 235 -9.56 14.09 15.03
N LYS A 236 -9.27 15.32 14.62
CA LYS A 236 -9.45 16.49 15.51
C LYS A 236 -10.92 16.78 15.76
N ASP A 237 -11.75 16.65 14.73
CA ASP A 237 -13.20 16.85 14.83
C ASP A 237 -13.83 15.78 15.75
N ASP A 238 -13.48 14.49 15.53
CA ASP A 238 -13.93 13.37 16.38
C ASP A 238 -13.43 13.53 17.84
N MET A 239 -12.21 14.03 18.05
CA MET A 239 -11.67 14.29 19.40
C MET A 239 -12.34 15.51 20.07
N ALA A 240 -12.70 16.54 19.31
CA ALA A 240 -13.41 17.71 19.83
C ALA A 240 -14.85 17.35 20.20
N GLU A 241 -15.54 16.55 19.38
CA GLU A 241 -16.88 16.05 19.67
C GLU A 241 -16.89 15.11 20.89
N ALA A 242 -15.88 14.26 21.04
CA ALA A 242 -15.73 13.40 22.23
C ALA A 242 -15.45 14.20 23.52
N ASP A 243 -14.68 15.29 23.43
CA ASP A 243 -14.41 16.18 24.56
C ASP A 243 -15.66 17.00 24.94
N GLU A 244 -16.40 17.49 23.95
CA GLU A 244 -17.69 18.16 24.15
C GLU A 244 -18.75 17.22 24.75
N THR A 245 -18.78 15.96 24.32
CA THR A 245 -19.65 14.92 24.90
C THR A 245 -19.24 14.58 26.33
N ALA A 246 -17.94 14.50 26.63
CA ALA A 246 -17.43 14.25 27.98
C ALA A 246 -17.68 15.44 28.94
N ILE A 247 -17.67 16.67 28.42
CA ILE A 247 -18.05 17.88 29.17
C ILE A 247 -19.55 17.88 29.48
N ASN A 248 -20.41 17.52 28.52
CA ASN A 248 -21.86 17.46 28.71
C ASN A 248 -22.27 16.34 29.68
N VAL A 249 -21.64 15.16 29.62
CA VAL A 249 -21.90 14.04 30.55
C VAL A 249 -21.51 14.39 32.01
N ASN A 250 -20.52 15.28 32.20
CA ASN A 250 -20.14 15.77 33.53
C ASN A 250 -21.06 16.90 34.06
N GLN A 251 -21.83 17.57 33.19
CA GLN A 251 -22.87 18.52 33.60
C GLN A 251 -24.21 17.85 33.90
N ASP A 252 -24.53 16.73 33.24
CA ASP A 252 -25.83 16.05 33.39
C ASP A 252 -25.88 15.02 34.55
N ASN A 253 -24.76 14.68 35.19
CA ASN A 253 -24.71 13.70 36.29
C ASN A 253 -24.92 14.28 37.71
N ALA A 254 -25.44 15.51 37.83
CA ALA A 254 -25.89 16.05 39.12
C ALA A 254 -27.36 15.73 39.47
N GLY A 255 -28.07 14.97 38.64
CA GLY A 255 -29.46 14.60 38.89
C GLY A 255 -29.78 13.19 38.43
N GLU A 256 -30.34 12.41 39.35
CA GLU A 256 -31.34 11.38 39.03
C GLU A 256 -30.82 9.98 38.64
N TRP A 257 -30.30 9.26 39.63
CA TRP A 257 -30.36 7.79 39.62
C TRP A 257 -31.79 7.32 39.95
N ARG A 258 -32.60 7.00 38.93
CA ARG A 258 -33.74 6.07 39.09
C ARG A 258 -33.88 5.14 37.89
N SER A 259 -33.63 3.86 38.18
CA SER A 259 -34.37 2.66 37.77
C SER A 259 -34.99 2.61 36.38
N TYR A 260 -34.55 1.66 35.55
CA TYR A 260 -35.31 0.67 34.74
C TYR A 260 -34.23 -0.03 33.88
N GLY A 261 -34.17 -1.32 33.60
CA GLY A 261 -35.07 -2.46 33.71
C GLY A 261 -34.51 -3.50 32.70
N SER A 262 -34.41 -4.76 33.11
CA SER A 262 -33.80 -5.89 32.40
C SER A 262 -34.44 -6.25 31.05
N VAL A 263 -33.65 -6.51 29.99
CA VAL A 263 -33.98 -7.45 28.89
C VAL A 263 -32.67 -8.07 28.34
N ASP A 264 -32.67 -9.39 28.15
CA ASP A 264 -31.55 -10.23 27.70
C ASP A 264 -31.92 -11.01 26.40
N ILE A 265 -30.89 -11.48 25.67
CA ILE A 265 -30.79 -12.62 24.71
C ILE A 265 -31.08 -12.43 23.19
N ARG A 266 -29.98 -12.35 22.40
CA ARG A 266 -29.43 -13.27 21.32
C ARG A 266 -30.20 -13.65 20.00
N GLU A 267 -29.38 -13.86 18.94
CA GLU A 267 -29.58 -14.47 17.58
C GLU A 267 -30.08 -13.55 16.42
N GLU A 268 -29.68 -13.64 15.14
CA GLU A 268 -29.23 -14.76 14.28
C GLU A 268 -28.58 -14.25 12.95
N PHE A 269 -27.81 -15.12 12.24
CA PHE A 269 -27.08 -14.90 10.97
C PHE A 269 -27.83 -15.50 9.74
N LYS A 270 -27.71 -14.92 8.52
CA LYS A 270 -27.76 -15.52 7.13
C LYS A 270 -27.94 -14.38 6.11
N GLY A 271 -27.33 -14.24 4.92
CA GLY A 271 -26.47 -15.05 4.05
C GLY A 271 -26.99 -15.01 2.59
N LYS A 272 -26.17 -14.62 1.58
CA LYS A 272 -26.17 -15.16 0.19
C LYS A 272 -25.13 -14.48 -0.74
N CYS A 273 -24.53 -15.31 -1.61
CA CYS A 273 -23.50 -15.03 -2.62
C CYS A 273 -23.93 -15.71 -3.93
N GLU A 274 -23.62 -15.15 -5.11
CA GLU A 274 -23.83 -15.83 -6.40
C GLU A 274 -22.71 -15.54 -7.43
N LYS A 275 -22.46 -16.53 -8.30
CA LYS A 275 -21.25 -16.82 -9.10
C LYS A 275 -21.25 -16.22 -10.53
N ARG A 276 -20.07 -16.09 -11.17
CA ARG A 276 -19.68 -16.86 -12.40
C ARG A 276 -18.29 -16.50 -12.99
N ASN A 277 -17.49 -17.56 -13.19
CA ASN A 277 -16.74 -18.07 -14.36
C ASN A 277 -16.21 -17.05 -15.42
N GLY A 278 -15.01 -17.18 -16.01
CA GLY A 278 -13.97 -18.19 -15.96
C GLY A 278 -12.94 -18.03 -17.10
N LEU A 279 -11.91 -18.91 -17.06
CA LEU A 279 -11.09 -19.48 -18.14
C LEU A 279 -9.82 -18.74 -18.66
N ASN A 280 -8.68 -19.42 -18.37
CA ASN A 280 -7.59 -19.91 -19.25
C ASN A 280 -6.89 -18.94 -20.23
N GLY A 281 -5.58 -18.94 -20.44
CA GLY A 281 -4.48 -19.81 -20.01
C GLY A 281 -3.25 -19.58 -20.93
N GLY A 282 -2.03 -19.72 -20.40
CA GLY A 282 -0.74 -19.87 -21.13
C GLY A 282 -0.14 -18.59 -21.75
N ALA A 283 1.16 -18.32 -21.78
CA ALA A 283 2.35 -19.03 -21.33
C ALA A 283 3.54 -18.04 -21.13
N ARG A 284 4.52 -18.50 -20.33
CA ARG A 284 5.94 -18.10 -20.11
C ARG A 284 6.55 -17.22 -21.23
N TRP A 285 7.45 -16.26 -20.93
CA TRP A 285 8.91 -16.47 -20.87
C TRP A 285 9.70 -15.26 -20.27
N CYS A 286 10.89 -15.62 -19.75
CA CYS A 286 12.13 -14.84 -19.52
C CYS A 286 12.27 -13.89 -18.30
N VAL A 287 12.81 -14.53 -17.27
CA VAL A 287 13.52 -14.07 -16.08
C VAL A 287 14.68 -13.11 -16.43
N ILE A 288 14.80 -12.04 -15.65
CA ILE A 288 16.05 -11.27 -15.52
C ILE A 288 16.81 -11.88 -14.33
N GLU A 289 17.88 -12.62 -14.61
CA GLU A 289 18.73 -13.23 -13.58
C GLU A 289 19.48 -12.16 -12.77
N GLY A 290 19.37 -12.26 -11.44
CA GLY A 290 20.29 -11.64 -10.48
C GLY A 290 21.49 -12.55 -10.20
N PRO A 291 22.51 -12.05 -9.46
CA PRO A 291 23.88 -12.59 -9.50
C PRO A 291 24.02 -13.99 -8.88
N ARG A 292 24.77 -14.86 -9.57
CA ARG A 292 25.17 -16.20 -9.11
C ARG A 292 26.10 -16.13 -7.90
N LEU A 293 25.70 -16.80 -6.81
CA LEU A 293 26.62 -17.20 -5.74
C LEU A 293 27.37 -18.46 -6.18
N ARG A 294 28.71 -18.37 -6.31
CA ARG A 294 29.60 -19.52 -6.50
C ARG A 294 29.62 -20.37 -5.23
N LYS A 295 29.28 -21.65 -5.34
CA LYS A 295 29.62 -22.67 -4.34
C LYS A 295 31.00 -23.22 -4.68
N HIS A 296 31.89 -23.22 -3.70
CA HIS A 296 33.09 -24.07 -3.69
C HIS A 296 32.62 -25.52 -3.54
N GLU A 297 33.06 -26.40 -4.43
CA GLU A 297 32.91 -27.84 -4.30
C GLU A 297 34.31 -28.40 -4.03
N GLN A 298 34.46 -29.07 -2.90
CA GLN A 298 35.66 -29.80 -2.50
C GLN A 298 35.78 -31.04 -3.38
N SER A 299 36.94 -31.24 -4.00
CA SER A 299 37.34 -32.50 -4.61
C SER A 299 38.01 -33.38 -3.55
N GLU A 300 37.41 -34.51 -3.22
CA GLU A 300 38.14 -35.64 -2.63
C GLU A 300 38.47 -36.63 -3.76
N THR A 301 39.78 -36.85 -3.91
CA THR A 301 40.43 -37.95 -4.63
C THR A 301 40.18 -39.30 -3.98
#